data_AF-A0A7H4MPA0-F1
#
_entry.id   AF-A0A7H4MPA0-F1
#
_cell.length_a   1.000
_cell.length_b   1.000
_cell.length_c   1.000
_cell.angle_alpha   90.00
_cell.angle_beta   90.00
_cell.angle_gamma   90.00
#
_symmetry.space_group_name_H-M   'P 1'
#
loop_
_entity.id
_entity.type
_entity.pdbx_description
1 polymer ?
#
loop_
_entity_poly.entity_id
_entity_poly.type
_entity_poly.pdbx_seq_one_letter_code
_entity_poly.pdbx_strand_id
1 'polypeptide(L)' 'MCSAGYLHQAVAVVPIRADLREDTPIPGMEVPFTWQASLELNAKLYSALGQCNLDKAGLET' A
#
# COMPACT_ATOMS: atom_id res chain seq x y z
N MET A 1 -44.24 -17.76 12.72
CA MET A 1 -42.89 -18.27 12.39
C MET A 1 -42.11 -17.09 11.85
N CYS A 2 -41.11 -16.58 12.59
CA CYS A 2 -40.29 -15.45 12.14
C CYS A 2 -39.29 -15.92 11.08
N SER A 3 -39.33 -15.32 9.87
CA SER A 3 -38.23 -15.46 8.92
C SER A 3 -37.14 -14.45 9.25
N ALA A 4 -35.95 -14.95 9.58
CA ALA A 4 -34.74 -14.15 9.69
C ALA A 4 -34.32 -13.70 8.28
N GLY A 5 -34.58 -12.44 7.96
CA GLY A 5 -34.02 -11.80 6.76
C GLY A 5 -32.54 -11.49 6.99
N TYR A 6 -31.67 -11.95 6.08
CA TYR A 6 -30.28 -11.51 6.06
C TYR A 6 -30.28 -10.02 5.69
N LEU A 7 -29.94 -9.15 6.65
CA LEU A 7 -29.63 -7.75 6.32
C LEU A 7 -28.28 -7.73 5.62
N HIS A 8 -28.27 -7.41 4.33
CA HIS A 8 -27.03 -6.99 3.67
C HIS A 8 -26.68 -5.60 4.23
N GLN A 9 -25.67 -5.54 5.09
CA GLN A 9 -25.12 -4.28 5.57
C GLN A 9 -24.56 -3.51 4.36
N ALA A 10 -25.14 -2.35 4.05
CA ALA A 10 -24.55 -1.45 3.08
C ALA A 10 -23.20 -0.96 3.64
N VAL A 11 -22.10 -1.30 2.97
CA VAL A 11 -20.77 -0.77 3.29
C VAL A 11 -20.66 0.60 2.63
N ALA A 12 -20.46 1.64 3.45
CA ALA A 12 -20.13 2.96 2.94
C ALA A 12 -18.74 2.91 2.27
N VAL A 13 -18.69 3.14 0.95
CA VAL A 13 -17.42 3.29 0.23
C VAL A 13 -16.91 4.70 0.48
N VAL A 14 -15.99 4.84 1.43
CA VAL A 14 -15.25 6.10 1.60
C VAL A 14 -14.25 6.21 0.46
N PRO A 15 -14.26 7.30 -0.33
CA PRO A 15 -13.27 7.50 -1.38
C PRO A 15 -11.88 7.62 -0.76
N ILE A 16 -10.97 6.73 -1.14
CA ILE A 16 -9.56 6.86 -0.78
C ILE A 16 -8.94 8.09 -1.47
N ARG A 17 -7.95 8.70 -0.81
CA ARG A 17 -7.22 9.85 -1.36
C ARG A 17 -6.61 9.49 -2.72
N ALA A 18 -6.60 10.44 -3.65
CA ALA A 18 -6.18 10.18 -5.03
C ALA A 18 -4.71 9.75 -5.13
N ASP A 19 -3.85 10.30 -4.27
CA ASP A 19 -2.43 9.96 -4.21
C ASP A 19 -2.17 8.51 -3.78
N LEU A 20 -3.09 7.90 -3.02
CA LEU A 20 -3.01 6.48 -2.64
C LEU A 20 -3.40 5.51 -3.78
N ARG A 21 -3.85 6.05 -4.92
CA ARG A 21 -4.17 5.29 -6.13
C ARG A 21 -3.07 5.34 -7.18
N GLU A 22 -2.06 6.19 -6.96
CA GLU A 22 -0.94 6.32 -7.87
C GLU A 22 -0.02 5.10 -7.76
N ASP A 23 0.65 4.77 -8.86
CA ASP A 23 1.63 3.68 -8.87
C ASP A 23 2.80 3.99 -7.92
N THR A 24 3.24 2.98 -7.17
CA THR A 24 4.47 3.11 -6.37
C THR A 24 5.67 3.13 -7.31
N PRO A 25 6.53 4.17 -7.28
CA PRO A 25 7.71 4.23 -8.13
C PRO A 25 8.60 3.00 -7.94
N ILE A 26 8.94 2.32 -9.03
CA ILE A 26 9.85 1.17 -9.00
C ILE A 26 11.29 1.70 -8.98
N PRO A 27 12.08 1.45 -7.93
CA PRO A 27 13.47 1.89 -7.90
C PRO A 27 14.29 1.15 -8.97
N GLY A 28 15.10 1.90 -9.72
CA GLY A 28 15.97 1.34 -10.76
C GLY A 28 17.05 0.40 -10.20
N MET A 29 17.40 -0.62 -10.98
CA MET A 29 18.50 -1.54 -10.69
C MET A 29 19.76 -1.09 -11.44
N GLU A 30 20.87 -0.95 -10.73
CA GLU A 30 22.16 -0.61 -11.34
C GLU A 30 22.79 -1.80 -12.06
N VAL A 31 23.51 -1.51 -13.15
CA VAL A 31 24.25 -2.51 -13.94
C VAL A 31 25.70 -2.03 -14.14
N PRO A 32 26.71 -2.81 -13.71
CA PRO A 32 26.61 -4.14 -13.10
C PRO A 32 26.02 -4.10 -11.68
N PHE A 33 25.23 -5.12 -11.33
CA PHE A 33 24.58 -5.20 -10.02
C PHE A 33 25.57 -5.70 -8.96
N THR A 34 26.20 -4.76 -8.26
CA THR A 34 27.16 -5.05 -7.20
C THR A 34 26.46 -5.34 -5.86
N TRP A 35 27.21 -5.89 -4.90
CA TRP A 35 26.70 -6.05 -3.54
C TRP A 35 26.28 -4.71 -2.91
N GLN A 36 27.07 -3.65 -3.11
CA GLN A 36 26.74 -2.31 -2.62
C GLN A 36 25.44 -1.79 -3.25
N ALA A 37 25.26 -1.96 -4.56
CA ALA A 37 24.01 -1.60 -5.25
C ALA A 37 22.80 -2.37 -4.70
N SER A 38 23.00 -3.61 -4.25
CA SER A 38 21.93 -4.38 -3.59
C SER A 38 21.52 -3.79 -2.24
N LEU A 39 22.47 -3.28 -1.44
CA LEU A 39 22.15 -2.63 -0.16
C LEU A 39 21.34 -1.35 -0.38
N GLU A 40 21.73 -0.55 -1.37
CA GLU A 40 21.04 0.68 -1.72
C GLU A 40 19.64 0.42 -2.28
N LEU A 41 19.49 -0.62 -3.10
CA LEU A 41 18.18 -1.07 -3.56
C LEU A 41 17.30 -1.53 -2.39
N ASN A 42 17.83 -2.33 -1.46
CA ASN A 42 17.09 -2.75 -0.27
C ASN A 42 16.67 -1.55 0.58
N ALA A 43 17.55 -0.56 0.78
CA ALA A 43 17.21 0.66 1.52
C ALA A 43 16.03 1.42 0.86
N LYS A 44 16.07 1.61 -0.46
CA LYS A 44 14.98 2.25 -1.23
C LYS A 44 13.66 1.48 -1.07
N LEU A 45 13.71 0.15 -1.16
CA LEU A 45 12.53 -0.70 -1.01
C LEU A 45 11.94 -0.65 0.40
N TYR A 46 12.78 -0.68 1.44
CA TYR A 46 12.30 -0.57 2.82
C TYR A 46 11.69 0.79 3.12
N SER A 47 12.25 1.87 2.57
CA SER A 47 11.64 3.21 2.69
C SER A 47 10.27 3.28 2.02
N ALA A 48 10.13 2.73 0.80
CA ALA A 48 8.84 2.68 0.10
C ALA A 48 7.79 1.87 0.89
N LEU A 49 8.19 0.69 1.40
CA LEU A 49 7.31 -0.13 2.24
C LEU A 49 6.90 0.58 3.54
N GLY A 50 7.84 1.31 4.15
CA GLY A 50 7.56 2.16 5.31
C GLY A 50 6.48 3.19 5.03
N GLN A 51 6.57 3.88 3.89
CA GLN A 51 5.54 4.83 3.46
C GLN A 51 4.19 4.15 3.23
N CYS A 52 4.15 3.01 2.55
CA CYS A 52 2.90 2.26 2.33
C CYS A 52 2.21 1.88 3.65
N ASN A 53 2.98 1.53 4.69
CA ASN A 53 2.43 1.21 6.00
C ASN A 53 1.85 2.44 6.71
N LEU A 54 2.49 3.61 6.57
CA LEU A 54 1.96 4.88 7.09
C LEU A 54 0.68 5.30 6.36
N ASP A 55 0.68 5.20 5.04
CA ASP A 55 -0.47 5.50 4.18
C ASP A 55 -1.67 4.62 4.54
N LYS A 56 -1.43 3.32 4.78
CA LYS A 56 -2.45 2.38 5.25
C LYS A 56 -2.99 2.79 6.62
N ALA A 57 -2.11 3.11 7.57
CA ALA A 57 -2.52 3.50 8.92
C ALA A 57 -3.38 4.78 8.92
N GLY A 58 -3.09 5.73 8.03
CA GLY A 58 -3.89 6.95 7.86
C GLY A 58 -5.27 6.75 7.23
N LEU A 59 -5.59 5.56 6.70
CA LEU A 59 -6.94 5.21 6.27
C LEU A 59 -7.80 4.64 7.40
N GLU A 60 -7.17 4.14 8.46
CA GLU A 60 -7.85 3.53 9.62
C GLU A 60 -8.22 4.56 10.70
N THR A 61 -7.82 5.82 10.53
CA THR A 61 -8.14 7.00 11.37
C THR A 61 -9.23 7.87 10.75
#